data_AF-A0A7M3X8U0-F1
#
_entry.id   AF-A0A7M3X8U0-F1
#
_cell.length_a   1.000
_cell.length_b   1.000
_cell.length_c   1.000
_cell.angle_alpha   90.00
_cell.angle_beta   90.00
_cell.angle_gamma   90.00
#
_symmetry.space_group_name_H-M   'P 1'
#
loop_
_entity.id
_entity.type
_entity.pdbx_description
1 polymer ?
#
loop_
_entity_poly.entity_id
_entity_poly.type
_entity_poly.pdbx_seq_one_letter_code
_entity_poly.pdbx_strand_id
1 'polypeptide(L)'
;MATDSFGDFTCYFRGAFFGRDAGSKDIVLRNGETKTNSWRAASGLTQWVANNFEVLDLGSKPPTEGRKVDAGNRSSWAPFAYAYLERLFGGSSNRTYVLRRSMEFRQKDQWELFPHPDEAKQLNLVGMKGDVPVALVSIDVNPKDPDDQRLMFDTVHFKVIQKIDSNDVEFRGGISAEDRDDYDIWDLESVPVELPATMRGMKSTKKAVNNRLADWSEYLDAMYDANRNNEWGAQILSVDAPTRDSPEYVLKLRCKMKTYNKINSRSNRGGRLYSITSDHSGSESEWKR
;
A
#
# COMPACT_ATOMS: atom_id res chain seq x y z
N MET A 1 -19.44 6.41 17.27
CA MET A 1 -19.98 7.71 16.80
C MET A 1 -18.80 8.46 16.21
N ALA A 2 -18.82 8.74 14.91
CA ALA A 2 -17.78 9.53 14.27
C ALA A 2 -17.71 10.91 14.94
N THR A 3 -16.53 11.26 15.45
CA THR A 3 -16.28 12.55 16.12
C THR A 3 -15.96 13.66 15.14
N ASP A 4 -15.57 13.29 13.91
CA ASP A 4 -15.01 14.22 12.95
C ASP A 4 -16.00 14.45 11.80
N SER A 5 -16.08 15.70 11.36
CA SER A 5 -16.82 16.10 10.17
C SER A 5 -15.94 17.02 9.34
N PHE A 6 -15.86 16.75 8.05
CA PHE A 6 -15.15 17.60 7.09
C PHE A 6 -16.13 18.44 6.27
N GLY A 7 -17.42 18.45 6.61
CA GLY A 7 -18.47 19.04 5.77
C GLY A 7 -18.71 18.25 4.48
N ASP A 8 -19.32 18.90 3.50
CA ASP A 8 -19.62 18.33 2.20
C ASP A 8 -18.52 18.74 1.21
N PHE A 9 -18.03 17.80 0.40
CA PHE A 9 -16.97 18.07 -0.56
C PHE A 9 -17.09 17.21 -1.82
N THR A 10 -16.46 17.69 -2.89
CA THR A 10 -16.46 17.03 -4.19
C THR A 10 -15.20 16.17 -4.36
N CYS A 11 -15.42 14.93 -4.77
CA CYS A 11 -14.39 14.00 -5.24
C CYS A 11 -14.55 13.79 -6.73
N TYR A 12 -13.44 13.84 -7.45
CA TYR A 12 -13.44 13.70 -8.91
C TYR A 12 -12.94 12.33 -9.31
N PHE A 13 -13.51 11.75 -10.35
CA PHE A 13 -13.05 10.46 -10.86
C PHE A 13 -12.81 10.49 -12.36
N ARG A 14 -12.04 9.50 -12.82
CA ARG A 14 -11.77 9.25 -14.24
C ARG A 14 -12.22 7.87 -14.63
N GLY A 15 -12.23 7.59 -15.93
CA GLY A 15 -12.72 6.35 -16.50
C GLY A 15 -12.13 5.06 -15.93
N ALA A 16 -10.97 5.05 -15.26
CA ALA A 16 -10.49 3.83 -14.60
C ALA A 16 -11.31 3.41 -13.37
N PHE A 17 -11.73 4.39 -12.55
CA PHE A 17 -12.59 4.16 -11.37
C PHE A 17 -13.98 3.70 -11.81
N PHE A 18 -14.61 4.44 -12.71
CA PHE A 18 -15.96 4.13 -13.17
C PHE A 18 -15.97 2.89 -14.07
N GLY A 19 -14.99 2.80 -14.96
CA GLY A 19 -14.80 1.74 -15.94
C GLY A 19 -14.61 2.34 -17.33
N ARG A 20 -13.57 1.91 -18.05
CA ARG A 20 -13.22 2.43 -19.38
C ARG A 20 -12.76 1.34 -20.32
N ASP A 21 -12.87 1.60 -21.61
CA ASP A 21 -12.32 0.73 -22.64
C ASP A 21 -10.87 1.09 -22.96
N ALA A 22 -10.14 0.18 -23.61
CA ALA A 22 -8.77 0.44 -24.03
C ALA A 22 -8.77 1.49 -25.14
N GLY A 23 -7.75 2.34 -25.16
CA GLY A 23 -7.64 3.40 -26.14
C GLY A 23 -6.30 4.11 -26.10
N SER A 24 -6.14 5.07 -26.99
CA SER A 24 -4.99 5.97 -27.01
C SER A 24 -5.42 7.36 -27.46
N LYS A 25 -4.77 8.37 -26.90
CA LYS A 25 -4.94 9.77 -27.29
C LYS A 25 -3.58 10.41 -27.46
N ASP A 26 -3.40 11.08 -28.58
CA ASP A 26 -2.25 11.92 -28.81
C ASP A 26 -2.45 13.27 -28.11
N ILE A 27 -1.47 13.67 -27.33
CA ILE A 27 -1.44 14.97 -26.66
C ILE A 27 -0.23 15.74 -27.19
N VAL A 28 -0.47 16.91 -27.76
CA VAL A 28 0.59 17.84 -28.14
C VAL A 28 1.03 18.59 -26.88
N LEU A 29 2.28 18.41 -26.49
CA LEU A 29 2.91 19.07 -25.36
C LEU A 29 3.24 20.53 -25.71
N ARG A 30 3.48 21.36 -24.69
CA ARG A 30 3.80 22.79 -24.88
C ARG A 30 5.07 23.04 -25.72
N ASN A 31 5.97 22.07 -25.77
CA ASN A 31 7.18 22.11 -26.60
C ASN A 31 6.94 21.67 -28.06
N GLY A 32 5.69 21.38 -28.44
CA GLY A 32 5.32 20.91 -29.79
C GLY A 32 5.48 19.40 -30.00
N GLU A 33 5.97 18.64 -29.01
CA GLU A 33 6.09 17.19 -29.12
C GLU A 33 4.72 16.52 -28.97
N THR A 34 4.40 15.58 -29.87
CA THR A 34 3.22 14.73 -29.72
C THR A 34 3.55 13.52 -28.87
N LYS A 35 2.88 13.38 -27.73
CA LYS A 35 2.96 12.21 -26.86
C LYS A 35 1.69 11.38 -26.98
N THR A 36 1.83 10.15 -27.45
CA THR A 36 0.74 9.17 -27.44
C THR A 36 0.58 8.61 -26.04
N ASN A 37 -0.54 8.92 -25.40
CA ASN A 37 -0.95 8.31 -24.15
C ASN A 37 -1.91 7.16 -24.44
N SER A 38 -1.44 5.92 -24.30
CA SER A 38 -2.27 4.73 -24.38
C SER A 38 -2.71 4.26 -23.01
N TRP A 39 -3.93 3.74 -22.89
CA TRP A 39 -4.44 3.12 -21.69
C TRP A 39 -5.11 1.78 -21.98
N ARG A 40 -5.08 0.91 -20.97
CA ARG A 40 -5.79 -0.36 -20.99
C ARG A 40 -7.23 -0.19 -20.53
N ALA A 41 -8.06 -1.14 -20.93
CA ALA A 41 -9.40 -1.27 -20.41
C ALA A 41 -9.37 -1.46 -18.89
N ALA A 42 -10.34 -0.87 -18.21
CA ALA A 42 -10.59 -1.04 -16.78
C ALA A 42 -12.04 -1.43 -16.60
N SER A 43 -12.29 -2.51 -15.86
CA SER A 43 -13.64 -2.97 -15.54
C SER A 43 -14.41 -1.92 -14.72
N GLY A 44 -13.75 -1.37 -13.70
CA GLY A 44 -14.28 -0.31 -12.83
C GLY A 44 -15.57 -0.68 -12.09
N LEU A 45 -16.22 0.34 -11.54
CA LEU A 45 -17.50 0.24 -10.84
C LEU A 45 -18.61 -0.34 -11.72
N THR A 46 -18.66 0.03 -13.00
CA THR A 46 -19.70 -0.41 -13.94
C THR A 46 -19.77 -1.94 -14.04
N GLN A 47 -18.62 -2.60 -14.15
CA GLN A 47 -18.57 -4.06 -14.20
C GLN A 47 -19.03 -4.71 -12.88
N TRP A 48 -18.69 -4.11 -11.74
CA TRP A 48 -19.11 -4.65 -10.45
C TRP A 48 -20.61 -4.51 -10.23
N VAL A 49 -21.20 -3.38 -10.63
CA VAL A 49 -22.65 -3.18 -10.60
C VAL A 49 -23.35 -4.21 -11.50
N ALA A 50 -22.84 -4.46 -12.70
CA ALA A 50 -23.39 -5.48 -13.59
C ALA A 50 -23.41 -6.89 -12.95
N ASN A 51 -22.36 -7.23 -12.20
CA ASN A 51 -22.20 -8.52 -11.52
C ASN A 51 -23.08 -8.68 -10.27
N ASN A 52 -23.53 -7.58 -9.67
CA ASN A 52 -24.26 -7.57 -8.40
C ASN A 52 -25.68 -6.98 -8.53
N PHE A 53 -26.13 -6.71 -9.75
CA PHE A 53 -27.36 -5.97 -10.01
C PHE A 53 -28.58 -6.45 -9.22
N GLU A 54 -28.74 -7.77 -9.13
CA GLU A 54 -29.86 -8.44 -8.48
C GLU A 54 -29.96 -8.14 -6.99
N VAL A 55 -28.83 -7.94 -6.31
CA VAL A 55 -28.83 -7.65 -4.87
C VAL A 55 -28.87 -6.15 -4.60
N LEU A 56 -28.49 -5.31 -5.56
CA LEU A 56 -28.35 -3.87 -5.36
C LEU A 56 -29.67 -3.09 -5.50
N ASP A 57 -30.79 -3.71 -5.86
CA ASP A 57 -32.09 -3.04 -6.01
C ASP A 57 -31.98 -1.74 -6.85
N LEU A 58 -31.39 -1.86 -8.04
CA LEU A 58 -31.17 -0.74 -8.98
C LEU A 58 -32.23 -0.70 -10.10
N GLY A 59 -33.27 -1.51 -9.99
CA GLY A 59 -34.33 -1.65 -10.98
C GLY A 59 -34.85 -3.08 -11.09
N SER A 60 -35.93 -3.26 -11.84
CA SER A 60 -36.61 -4.54 -11.95
C SER A 60 -35.90 -5.54 -12.87
N LYS A 61 -35.14 -5.08 -13.86
CA LYS A 61 -34.40 -5.93 -14.81
C LYS A 61 -33.09 -5.30 -15.27
N PRO A 62 -32.03 -6.11 -15.52
CA PRO A 62 -30.80 -5.63 -16.11
C PRO A 62 -31.02 -5.12 -17.56
N PRO A 63 -30.19 -4.19 -18.05
CA PRO A 63 -30.29 -3.68 -19.42
C PRO A 63 -29.96 -4.75 -20.48
N THR A 64 -29.12 -5.73 -20.14
CA THR A 64 -28.72 -6.84 -21.03
C THR A 64 -28.60 -8.14 -20.23
N GLU A 65 -28.81 -9.29 -20.88
CA GLU A 65 -28.56 -10.60 -20.27
C GLU A 65 -27.07 -10.83 -19.96
N GLY A 66 -26.18 -10.31 -20.83
CA GLY A 66 -24.75 -10.36 -20.62
C GLY A 66 -24.30 -9.46 -19.47
N ARG A 67 -23.56 -10.03 -18.51
CA ARG A 67 -22.99 -9.29 -17.35
C ARG A 67 -21.58 -8.78 -17.59
N LYS A 68 -20.89 -9.27 -18.62
CA LYS A 68 -19.57 -8.76 -19.01
C LYS A 68 -19.75 -7.39 -19.66
N VAL A 69 -19.19 -6.37 -19.03
CA VAL A 69 -19.22 -5.00 -19.51
C VAL A 69 -18.06 -4.77 -20.47
N ASP A 70 -18.38 -4.28 -21.66
CA ASP A 70 -17.43 -3.93 -22.71
C ASP A 70 -17.89 -2.68 -23.48
N ALA A 71 -17.14 -2.29 -24.50
CA ALA A 71 -17.43 -1.10 -25.29
C ALA A 71 -18.83 -1.10 -25.94
N GLY A 72 -19.41 -2.28 -26.21
CA GLY A 72 -20.72 -2.40 -26.86
C GLY A 72 -21.89 -2.17 -25.91
N ASN A 73 -21.73 -2.42 -24.61
CA ASN A 73 -22.83 -2.35 -23.64
C ASN A 73 -22.56 -1.42 -22.43
N ARG A 74 -21.37 -0.85 -22.28
CA ARG A 74 -21.00 0.01 -21.13
C ARG A 74 -21.93 1.19 -20.96
N SER A 75 -22.35 1.84 -22.05
CA SER A 75 -23.29 2.97 -22.02
C SER A 75 -24.66 2.58 -21.46
N SER A 76 -25.09 1.32 -21.66
CA SER A 76 -26.35 0.80 -21.08
C SER A 76 -26.22 0.50 -19.59
N TRP A 77 -25.03 0.14 -19.11
CA TRP A 77 -24.76 -0.12 -17.70
C TRP A 77 -24.43 1.15 -16.90
N ALA A 78 -23.91 2.19 -17.55
CA ALA A 78 -23.47 3.42 -16.90
C ALA A 78 -24.55 4.09 -16.01
N PRO A 79 -25.83 4.23 -16.43
CA PRO A 79 -26.87 4.82 -15.57
C PRO A 79 -27.06 4.11 -14.24
N PHE A 80 -26.95 2.77 -14.21
CA PHE A 80 -27.05 1.99 -12.99
C PHE A 80 -25.82 2.15 -12.09
N ALA A 81 -24.64 2.29 -12.69
CA ALA A 81 -23.42 2.58 -11.96
C ALA A 81 -23.44 4.00 -11.35
N TYR A 82 -24.00 4.99 -12.06
CA TYR A 82 -24.25 6.32 -11.51
C TYR A 82 -25.29 6.29 -10.38
N ALA A 83 -26.42 5.60 -10.57
CA ALA A 83 -27.43 5.45 -9.51
C ALA A 83 -26.86 4.78 -8.25
N TYR A 84 -25.99 3.79 -8.44
CA TYR A 84 -25.25 3.18 -7.34
C TYR A 84 -24.28 4.17 -6.69
N LEU A 85 -23.53 4.95 -7.47
CA LEU A 85 -22.58 5.95 -6.98
C LEU A 85 -23.27 7.06 -6.17
N GLU A 86 -24.43 7.54 -6.61
CA GLU A 86 -25.29 8.46 -5.86
C GLU A 86 -25.78 7.82 -4.55
N ARG A 87 -26.11 6.52 -4.58
CA ARG A 87 -26.46 5.81 -3.34
C ARG A 87 -25.25 5.62 -2.42
N LEU A 88 -24.04 5.53 -2.95
CA LEU A 88 -22.79 5.38 -2.20
C LEU A 88 -22.33 6.71 -1.59
N PHE A 89 -22.32 7.80 -2.37
CA PHE A 89 -21.74 9.09 -1.96
C PHE A 89 -22.76 10.22 -1.75
N GLY A 90 -23.81 10.31 -2.57
CA GLY A 90 -25.11 10.96 -2.32
C GLY A 90 -25.17 12.34 -1.66
N GLY A 91 -24.07 13.09 -1.64
CA GLY A 91 -24.00 14.51 -1.26
C GLY A 91 -24.64 14.93 0.06
N SER A 92 -24.96 14.00 0.97
CA SER A 92 -25.72 14.30 2.19
C SER A 92 -24.84 14.16 3.43
N SER A 93 -24.78 15.22 4.23
CA SER A 93 -24.03 15.33 5.49
C SER A 93 -24.38 14.32 6.59
N ASN A 94 -25.31 13.39 6.32
CA ASN A 94 -25.78 12.38 7.26
C ASN A 94 -25.12 11.01 7.08
N ARG A 95 -24.20 10.84 6.15
CA ARG A 95 -23.50 9.56 5.92
C ARG A 95 -22.20 9.50 6.70
N THR A 96 -21.86 8.30 7.14
CA THR A 96 -20.57 8.01 7.79
C THR A 96 -19.67 7.27 6.81
N TYR A 97 -18.50 7.85 6.56
CA TYR A 97 -17.46 7.29 5.72
C TYR A 97 -16.23 6.95 6.53
N VAL A 98 -15.39 6.12 5.92
CA VAL A 98 -14.16 5.64 6.52
C VAL A 98 -13.03 5.89 5.54
N LEU A 99 -11.99 6.57 6.02
CA LEU A 99 -10.69 6.65 5.37
C LEU A 99 -9.75 5.64 6.01
N ARG A 100 -9.04 4.90 5.17
CA ARG A 100 -8.00 3.95 5.59
C ARG A 100 -6.74 4.20 4.78
N ARG A 101 -5.60 4.43 5.43
CA ARG A 101 -4.34 4.65 4.71
C ARG A 101 -3.90 3.39 3.95
N SER A 102 -3.82 3.50 2.63
CA SER A 102 -3.38 2.44 1.74
C SER A 102 -1.84 2.41 1.65
N MET A 103 -1.34 1.49 0.83
CA MET A 103 0.06 1.47 0.40
C MET A 103 0.32 2.61 -0.57
N GLU A 104 1.55 3.10 -0.55
CA GLU A 104 2.05 4.05 -1.54
C GLU A 104 2.11 3.36 -2.91
N PHE A 105 1.55 3.99 -3.94
CA PHE A 105 1.62 3.49 -5.31
C PHE A 105 2.23 4.55 -6.22
N ARG A 106 3.29 4.20 -6.95
CA ARG A 106 4.02 5.12 -7.83
C ARG A 106 4.41 6.44 -7.14
N GLN A 107 4.92 6.35 -5.91
CA GLN A 107 5.35 7.51 -5.11
C GLN A 107 4.23 8.48 -4.73
N LYS A 108 2.96 8.04 -4.81
CA LYS A 108 1.82 8.79 -4.32
C LYS A 108 1.23 8.09 -3.11
N ASP A 109 1.04 8.84 -2.03
CA ASP A 109 0.20 8.38 -0.93
C ASP A 109 -1.23 8.18 -1.43
N GLN A 110 -1.84 7.07 -1.01
CA GLN A 110 -3.21 6.71 -1.37
C GLN A 110 -3.98 6.30 -0.12
N TRP A 111 -5.29 6.50 -0.16
CA TRP A 111 -6.21 6.08 0.88
C TRP A 111 -7.36 5.29 0.27
N GLU A 112 -7.92 4.40 1.06
CA GLU A 112 -9.16 3.70 0.76
C GLU A 112 -10.30 4.50 1.39
N LEU A 113 -11.29 4.88 0.60
CA LEU A 113 -12.50 5.55 1.03
C LEU A 113 -13.70 4.64 0.76
N PHE A 114 -14.51 4.40 1.78
CA PHE A 114 -15.67 3.51 1.71
C PHE A 114 -16.73 3.91 2.75
N PRO A 115 -18.01 3.53 2.55
CA PRO A 115 -19.06 3.75 3.54
C PRO A 115 -18.83 2.91 4.80
N HIS A 116 -19.28 3.39 5.95
CA HIS A 116 -19.25 2.59 7.16
C HIS A 116 -19.98 1.23 6.95
N PRO A 117 -19.42 0.07 7.35
CA PRO A 117 -19.98 -1.26 7.03
C PRO A 117 -21.43 -1.46 7.46
N ASP A 118 -21.84 -0.84 8.56
CA ASP A 118 -23.22 -0.92 9.03
C ASP A 118 -24.19 -0.10 8.15
N GLU A 119 -23.78 1.10 7.72
CA GLU A 119 -24.55 1.93 6.79
C GLU A 119 -24.60 1.28 5.40
N ALA A 120 -23.50 0.67 4.97
CA ALA A 120 -23.43 -0.04 3.69
C ALA A 120 -24.50 -1.14 3.57
N LYS A 121 -24.74 -1.88 4.66
CA LYS A 121 -25.81 -2.90 4.71
C LYS A 121 -27.20 -2.26 4.66
N GLN A 122 -27.42 -1.20 5.43
CA GLN A 122 -28.71 -0.50 5.50
C GLN A 122 -29.12 0.12 4.17
N LEU A 123 -28.14 0.65 3.42
CA LEU A 123 -28.33 1.30 2.13
C LEU A 123 -28.25 0.32 0.95
N ASN A 124 -28.16 -0.98 1.21
CA ASN A 124 -28.06 -2.01 0.18
C ASN A 124 -26.90 -1.75 -0.81
N LEU A 125 -25.72 -1.43 -0.26
CA LEU A 125 -24.50 -1.14 -1.02
C LEU A 125 -23.58 -2.36 -1.16
N VAL A 126 -23.97 -3.49 -0.59
CA VAL A 126 -23.16 -4.70 -0.48
C VAL A 126 -23.46 -5.65 -1.64
N GLY A 127 -22.42 -6.14 -2.29
CA GLY A 127 -22.52 -7.13 -3.37
C GLY A 127 -22.84 -8.53 -2.86
N MET A 128 -23.06 -9.45 -3.80
CA MET A 128 -23.43 -10.85 -3.52
C MET A 128 -22.41 -11.58 -2.65
N LYS A 129 -21.13 -11.18 -2.70
CA LYS A 129 -20.05 -11.80 -1.92
C LYS A 129 -19.80 -11.11 -0.57
N GLY A 130 -20.65 -10.16 -0.18
CA GLY A 130 -20.44 -9.35 1.01
C GLY A 130 -19.40 -8.24 0.80
N ASP A 131 -18.97 -8.00 -0.44
CA ASP A 131 -17.99 -6.99 -0.80
C ASP A 131 -18.65 -5.63 -1.06
N VAL A 132 -17.91 -4.56 -0.79
CA VAL A 132 -18.30 -3.19 -1.12
C VAL A 132 -17.24 -2.57 -2.04
N PRO A 133 -17.63 -1.68 -2.96
CA PRO A 133 -16.72 -0.79 -3.68
C PRO A 133 -15.99 0.13 -2.71
N VAL A 134 -14.67 0.14 -2.83
CA VAL A 134 -13.72 0.93 -2.07
C VAL A 134 -12.99 1.82 -3.06
N ALA A 135 -13.21 3.13 -2.98
CA ALA A 135 -12.51 4.10 -3.81
C ALA A 135 -11.06 4.23 -3.31
N LEU A 136 -10.08 4.02 -4.19
CA LEU A 136 -8.73 4.46 -3.93
C LEU A 136 -8.64 5.95 -4.27
N VAL A 137 -8.37 6.76 -3.25
CA VAL A 137 -8.25 8.20 -3.35
C VAL A 137 -6.80 8.66 -3.26
N SER A 138 -6.46 9.69 -4.01
CA SER A 138 -5.21 10.44 -3.85
C SER A 138 -5.49 11.94 -3.78
N ILE A 139 -4.54 12.66 -3.18
CA ILE A 139 -4.58 14.12 -3.14
C ILE A 139 -3.90 14.64 -4.41
N ASP A 140 -4.63 15.38 -5.23
CA ASP A 140 -4.10 16.15 -6.36
C ASP A 140 -3.88 17.59 -5.91
N VAL A 141 -2.65 18.07 -6.03
CA VAL A 141 -2.27 19.42 -5.61
C VAL A 141 -2.23 20.30 -6.84
N ASN A 142 -2.89 21.45 -6.77
CA ASN A 142 -2.86 22.43 -7.84
C ASN A 142 -1.42 22.98 -8.02
N PRO A 143 -0.83 22.91 -9.23
CA PRO A 143 0.53 23.37 -9.46
C PRO A 143 0.78 24.89 -9.31
N LYS A 144 -0.25 25.75 -9.42
CA LYS A 144 -0.08 27.20 -9.22
C LYS A 144 -0.35 27.61 -7.78
N ASP A 145 -1.18 26.86 -7.05
CA ASP A 145 -1.52 27.13 -5.67
C ASP A 145 -1.52 25.83 -4.85
N PRO A 146 -0.48 25.56 -4.05
CA PRO A 146 -0.38 24.35 -3.26
C PRO A 146 -1.46 24.19 -2.16
N ASP A 147 -2.13 25.28 -1.80
CA ASP A 147 -3.22 25.25 -0.82
C ASP A 147 -4.53 24.75 -1.45
N ASP A 148 -4.65 24.84 -2.78
CA ASP A 148 -5.73 24.22 -3.54
C ASP A 148 -5.47 22.73 -3.75
N GLN A 149 -6.16 21.90 -2.96
CA GLN A 149 -5.98 20.46 -2.95
C GLN A 149 -7.30 19.77 -3.24
N ARG A 150 -7.24 18.66 -3.97
CA ARG A 150 -8.43 17.95 -4.45
C ARG A 150 -8.32 16.48 -4.17
N LEU A 151 -9.46 15.80 -4.07
CA LEU A 151 -9.49 14.36 -3.99
C LEU A 151 -9.88 13.74 -5.33
N MET A 152 -9.04 12.80 -5.77
CA MET A 152 -9.21 12.05 -7.00
C MET A 152 -9.48 10.58 -6.68
N PHE A 153 -10.55 10.00 -7.21
CA PHE A 153 -10.73 8.55 -7.25
C PHE A 153 -9.91 7.97 -8.40
N ASP A 154 -8.77 7.38 -8.06
CA ASP A 154 -7.84 6.81 -9.02
C ASP A 154 -8.38 5.50 -9.62
N THR A 155 -8.96 4.66 -8.78
CA THR A 155 -9.50 3.34 -9.13
C THR A 155 -10.44 2.85 -8.03
N VAL A 156 -11.16 1.76 -8.30
CA VAL A 156 -12.01 1.09 -7.31
C VAL A 156 -11.50 -0.32 -7.03
N HIS A 157 -11.55 -0.72 -5.77
CA HIS A 157 -11.35 -2.09 -5.32
C HIS A 157 -12.65 -2.65 -4.73
N PHE A 158 -12.81 -3.97 -4.73
CA PHE A 158 -13.99 -4.62 -4.16
C PHE A 158 -13.54 -5.48 -2.99
N LYS A 159 -14.03 -5.17 -1.79
CA LYS A 159 -13.53 -5.79 -0.56
C LYS A 159 -14.64 -6.09 0.41
N VAL A 160 -14.51 -7.23 1.09
CA VAL A 160 -15.33 -7.55 2.26
C VAL A 160 -14.73 -6.82 3.47
N ILE A 161 -15.46 -5.84 4.01
CA ILE A 161 -15.02 -5.05 5.16
C ILE A 161 -15.83 -5.50 6.38
N GLN A 162 -15.20 -6.29 7.25
CA GLN A 162 -15.87 -6.84 8.43
C GLN A 162 -15.85 -5.88 9.63
N LYS A 163 -14.80 -5.07 9.74
CA LYS A 163 -14.59 -4.13 10.85
C LYS A 163 -13.76 -2.92 10.42
N ILE A 164 -13.96 -1.84 11.16
CA ILE A 164 -13.10 -0.66 11.14
C ILE A 164 -11.82 -0.97 11.93
N ASP A 165 -10.68 -0.57 11.38
CA ASP A 165 -9.38 -0.74 12.02
C ASP A 165 -9.09 0.46 12.92
N SER A 166 -8.26 0.27 13.96
CA SER A 166 -7.94 1.35 14.92
C SER A 166 -7.19 2.55 14.34
N ASN A 167 -6.65 2.41 13.12
CA ASN A 167 -5.93 3.46 12.40
C ASN A 167 -6.79 4.10 11.30
N ASP A 168 -8.04 3.68 11.16
CA ASP A 168 -8.98 4.30 10.25
C ASP A 168 -9.51 5.61 10.85
N VAL A 169 -9.91 6.52 9.97
CA VAL A 169 -10.59 7.75 10.34
C VAL A 169 -12.03 7.62 9.89
N GLU A 170 -12.94 7.59 10.86
CA GLU A 170 -14.38 7.65 10.62
C GLU A 170 -14.82 9.12 10.64
N PHE A 171 -15.53 9.56 9.61
CA PHE A 171 -16.03 10.93 9.53
C PHE A 171 -17.45 10.97 8.97
N ARG A 172 -18.18 12.03 9.31
CA ARG A 172 -19.50 12.32 8.74
C ARG A 172 -19.44 13.50 7.77
N GLY A 173 -20.12 13.36 6.64
CA GLY A 173 -20.17 14.39 5.60
C GLY A 173 -20.90 13.90 4.36
N GLY A 174 -21.07 14.79 3.39
CA GLY A 174 -21.55 14.51 2.05
C GLY A 174 -20.38 14.41 1.08
N ILE A 175 -20.44 13.44 0.17
CA ILE A 175 -19.45 13.32 -0.90
C ILE A 175 -20.20 13.43 -2.22
N SER A 176 -19.81 14.39 -3.05
CA SER A 176 -20.27 14.48 -4.44
C SER A 176 -19.22 13.81 -5.31
N ALA A 177 -19.60 12.81 -6.11
CA ALA A 177 -18.67 12.10 -6.98
C ALA A 177 -18.90 12.54 -8.43
N GLU A 178 -17.96 13.27 -9.02
CA GLU A 178 -18.13 13.84 -10.36
C GLU A 178 -17.16 13.23 -11.39
N ASP A 179 -17.72 12.89 -12.56
CA ASP A 179 -16.92 12.48 -13.72
C ASP A 179 -16.22 13.72 -14.31
N ARG A 180 -14.91 13.61 -14.47
CA ARG A 180 -14.05 14.63 -15.08
C ARG A 180 -13.01 13.98 -16.00
N ASP A 181 -13.49 13.17 -16.94
CA ASP A 181 -12.65 12.66 -18.05
C ASP A 181 -12.14 13.78 -18.99
N ASP A 182 -12.77 14.96 -18.97
CA ASP A 182 -12.43 16.17 -19.74
C ASP A 182 -11.64 17.25 -18.95
N TYR A 183 -11.23 16.93 -17.73
CA TYR A 183 -10.63 17.82 -16.72
C TYR A 183 -9.63 18.89 -17.23
N ASP A 184 -9.88 20.16 -16.82
CA ASP A 184 -8.85 21.18 -16.65
C ASP A 184 -8.56 21.43 -15.15
N ILE A 185 -7.26 21.52 -14.81
CA ILE A 185 -6.74 21.61 -13.44
C ILE A 185 -7.13 22.94 -12.77
N TRP A 186 -7.78 23.87 -13.43
CA TRP A 186 -8.10 25.17 -12.84
C TRP A 186 -9.55 25.30 -12.37
N ASP A 187 -10.43 24.42 -12.84
CA ASP A 187 -11.89 24.61 -12.70
C ASP A 187 -12.53 23.72 -11.62
N LEU A 188 -11.72 23.03 -10.82
CA LEU A 188 -12.23 22.10 -9.81
C LEU A 188 -12.13 22.66 -8.39
N GLU A 189 -13.14 22.32 -7.61
CA GLU A 189 -13.33 22.70 -6.23
C GLU A 189 -12.26 22.07 -5.32
N SER A 190 -11.71 22.88 -4.41
CA SER A 190 -10.76 22.43 -3.40
C SER A 190 -11.50 21.74 -2.25
N VAL A 191 -10.91 20.69 -1.70
CA VAL A 191 -11.43 20.05 -0.49
C VAL A 191 -11.05 20.85 0.76
N PRO A 192 -11.82 20.74 1.85
CA PRO A 192 -11.51 21.38 3.13
C PRO A 192 -10.09 21.04 3.61
N VAL A 193 -9.34 22.06 4.07
CA VAL A 193 -7.90 21.97 4.37
C VAL A 193 -7.59 20.91 5.44
N GLU A 194 -8.51 20.69 6.37
CA GLU A 194 -8.41 19.72 7.45
C GLU A 194 -8.38 18.28 6.94
N LEU A 195 -9.02 17.99 5.79
CA LEU A 195 -9.14 16.64 5.25
C LEU A 195 -7.78 16.12 4.73
N PRO A 196 -7.07 16.82 3.80
CA PRO A 196 -5.72 16.44 3.40
C PRO A 196 -4.72 16.40 4.56
N ALA A 197 -4.82 17.32 5.53
CA ALA A 197 -3.96 17.33 6.71
C ALA A 197 -4.16 16.06 7.56
N THR A 198 -5.42 15.69 7.81
CA THR A 198 -5.78 14.47 8.54
C THR A 198 -5.29 13.22 7.80
N MET A 199 -5.56 13.13 6.50
CA MET A 199 -5.16 12.01 5.65
C MET A 199 -3.65 11.75 5.69
N ARG A 200 -2.83 12.81 5.57
CA ARG A 200 -1.36 12.70 5.65
C ARG A 200 -0.88 12.23 7.03
N GLY A 201 -1.57 12.60 8.10
CA GLY A 201 -1.28 12.19 9.47
C GLY A 201 -1.62 10.73 9.79
N MET A 202 -2.46 10.07 8.98
CA MET A 202 -2.89 8.68 9.22
C MET A 202 -1.72 7.69 9.19
N LYS A 203 -1.77 6.65 10.02
CA LYS A 203 -0.78 5.56 10.03
C LYS A 203 -1.32 4.35 9.25
N SER A 204 -0.47 3.71 8.44
CA SER A 204 -0.86 2.49 7.73
C SER A 204 -0.33 1.25 8.44
N THR A 205 -1.24 0.39 8.91
CA THR A 205 -0.89 -0.94 9.45
C THR A 205 -0.18 -1.79 8.40
N LYS A 206 -0.61 -1.71 7.12
CA LYS A 206 0.01 -2.45 6.02
C LYS A 206 1.46 -2.00 5.77
N LYS A 207 1.70 -0.68 5.76
CA LYS A 207 3.06 -0.13 5.63
C LYS A 207 3.94 -0.58 6.80
N ALA A 208 3.42 -0.52 8.02
CA ALA A 208 4.14 -1.00 9.20
C ALA A 208 4.48 -2.51 9.13
N VAL A 209 3.55 -3.36 8.67
CA VAL A 209 3.80 -4.80 8.49
C VAL A 209 4.81 -5.05 7.38
N ASN A 210 4.71 -4.36 6.25
CA ASN A 210 5.65 -4.54 5.14
C ASN A 210 7.06 -4.08 5.50
N ASN A 211 7.21 -2.98 6.23
CA ASN A 211 8.51 -2.58 6.75
C ASN A 211 9.09 -3.66 7.67
N ARG A 212 8.30 -4.19 8.60
CA ARG A 212 8.75 -5.31 9.46
C ARG A 212 9.13 -6.54 8.65
N LEU A 213 8.40 -6.88 7.59
CA LEU A 213 8.74 -8.01 6.72
C LEU A 213 10.04 -7.77 5.95
N ALA A 214 10.29 -6.54 5.50
CA ALA A 214 11.56 -6.17 4.88
C ALA A 214 12.71 -6.30 5.87
N ASP A 215 12.56 -5.77 7.10
CA ASP A 215 13.55 -5.91 8.18
C ASP A 215 13.82 -7.40 8.49
N TRP A 216 12.77 -8.23 8.50
CA TRP A 216 12.91 -9.68 8.68
C TRP A 216 13.66 -10.35 7.53
N SER A 217 13.42 -9.94 6.28
CA SER A 217 14.15 -10.47 5.13
C SER A 217 15.63 -10.10 5.23
N GLU A 218 15.93 -8.84 5.52
CA GLU A 218 17.31 -8.36 5.67
C GLU A 218 18.03 -9.06 6.83
N TYR A 219 17.33 -9.27 7.96
CA TYR A 219 17.87 -10.05 9.07
C TYR A 219 18.17 -11.50 8.67
N LEU A 220 17.26 -12.17 7.94
CA LEU A 220 17.46 -13.55 7.50
C LEU A 220 18.61 -13.65 6.49
N ASP A 221 18.74 -12.70 5.57
CA ASP A 221 19.85 -12.63 4.62
C ASP A 221 21.17 -12.39 5.36
N ALA A 222 21.20 -11.45 6.32
CA ALA A 222 22.36 -11.21 7.16
C ALA A 222 22.76 -12.45 8.00
N MET A 223 21.79 -13.18 8.54
CA MET A 223 22.05 -14.43 9.27
C MET A 223 22.51 -15.57 8.36
N TYR A 224 21.97 -15.64 7.14
CA TYR A 224 22.40 -16.61 6.13
C TYR A 224 23.84 -16.32 5.69
N ASP A 225 24.17 -15.05 5.42
CA ASP A 225 25.52 -14.61 5.08
C ASP A 225 26.48 -14.76 6.26
N ALA A 226 26.07 -14.47 7.49
CA ALA A 226 26.88 -14.71 8.69
C ALA A 226 27.14 -16.22 8.88
N ASN A 227 26.15 -17.08 8.64
CA ASN A 227 26.33 -18.52 8.69
C ASN A 227 27.27 -19.01 7.58
N ARG A 228 27.09 -18.53 6.35
CA ARG A 228 27.93 -18.84 5.18
C ARG A 228 29.36 -18.33 5.33
N ASN A 229 29.55 -17.13 5.87
CA ASN A 229 30.87 -16.54 6.13
C ASN A 229 31.56 -17.17 7.34
N ASN A 230 30.81 -17.75 8.28
CA ASN A 230 31.34 -18.64 9.32
C ASN A 230 31.66 -20.05 8.81
N GLU A 231 31.42 -20.38 7.53
CA GLU A 231 31.84 -21.65 6.93
C GLU A 231 33.33 -21.67 6.55
N TRP A 232 34.24 -21.51 7.51
CA TRP A 232 35.57 -22.13 7.43
C TRP A 232 35.49 -23.65 7.76
N GLY A 233 34.26 -24.19 7.86
CA GLY A 233 33.95 -25.60 8.04
C GLY A 233 33.95 -26.06 9.50
N ALA A 234 33.99 -25.12 10.46
CA ALA A 234 34.00 -25.38 11.89
C ALA A 234 33.18 -24.31 12.65
N GLN A 235 32.43 -24.76 13.66
CA GLN A 235 31.64 -23.92 14.55
C GLN A 235 32.32 -23.86 15.93
N ILE A 236 32.57 -22.66 16.48
CA ILE A 236 33.06 -22.50 17.85
C ILE A 236 31.90 -22.75 18.81
N LEU A 237 32.06 -23.69 19.73
CA LEU A 237 31.07 -24.05 20.75
C LEU A 237 31.30 -23.30 22.07
N SER A 238 32.56 -23.12 22.44
CA SER A 238 32.95 -22.35 23.64
C SER A 238 34.43 -21.94 23.58
N VAL A 239 34.78 -20.96 24.40
CA VAL A 239 36.15 -20.49 24.60
C VAL A 239 36.46 -20.58 26.09
N ASP A 240 37.46 -21.39 26.45
CA ASP A 240 37.95 -21.46 27.82
C ASP A 240 39.10 -20.45 27.98
N ALA A 241 39.05 -19.64 29.04
CA ALA A 241 40.07 -18.64 29.34
C ALA A 241 41.38 -19.29 29.82
N PRO A 242 42.54 -18.64 29.63
CA PRO A 242 43.82 -19.11 30.13
C PRO A 242 43.78 -19.34 31.64
N THR A 243 44.37 -20.44 32.08
CA THR A 243 44.59 -20.74 33.50
C THR A 243 46.08 -20.76 33.79
N ARG A 244 46.43 -20.83 35.08
CA ARG A 244 47.83 -20.95 35.50
C ARG A 244 48.52 -22.20 34.93
N ASP A 245 47.76 -23.26 34.67
CA ASP A 245 48.26 -24.53 34.14
C ASP A 245 48.17 -24.63 32.60
N SER A 246 47.38 -23.75 31.96
CA SER A 246 47.24 -23.66 30.50
C SER A 246 47.15 -22.19 30.09
N PRO A 247 48.29 -21.54 29.75
CA PRO A 247 48.34 -20.09 29.50
C PRO A 247 47.74 -19.68 28.14
N GLU A 248 47.14 -20.60 27.40
CA GLU A 248 46.55 -20.37 26.09
C GLU A 248 45.02 -20.42 26.15
N TYR A 249 44.35 -19.62 25.31
CA TYR A 249 42.91 -19.76 25.08
C TYR A 249 42.60 -21.09 24.40
N VAL A 250 41.65 -21.85 24.95
CA VAL A 250 41.24 -23.13 24.38
C VAL A 250 39.88 -22.99 23.70
N LEU A 251 39.87 -23.15 22.38
CA LEU A 251 38.67 -23.10 21.55
C LEU A 251 38.08 -24.52 21.40
N LYS A 252 36.85 -24.73 21.87
CA LYS A 252 36.11 -25.98 21.61
C LYS A 252 35.35 -25.85 20.30
N LEU A 253 35.64 -26.70 19.32
CA LEU A 253 35.09 -26.61 17.96
C LEU A 253 34.21 -27.84 17.63
N ARG A 254 33.11 -27.62 16.92
CA ARG A 254 32.37 -28.66 16.19
C ARG A 254 32.72 -28.57 14.72
N CYS A 255 33.34 -29.61 14.16
CA CYS A 255 33.68 -29.64 12.74
C CYS A 255 33.78 -31.09 12.22
N LYS A 256 33.76 -31.24 10.89
CA LYS A 256 34.04 -32.54 10.25
C LYS A 256 35.54 -32.86 10.42
N MET A 257 35.90 -34.14 10.53
CA MET A 257 37.29 -34.58 10.73
C MET A 257 38.26 -34.02 9.67
N LYS A 258 37.81 -33.90 8.41
CA LYS A 258 38.60 -33.28 7.33
C LYS A 258 38.94 -31.81 7.62
N THR A 259 38.04 -31.06 8.23
CA THR A 259 38.27 -29.66 8.61
C THR A 259 39.15 -29.58 9.86
N TYR A 260 38.92 -30.43 10.86
CA TYR A 260 39.77 -30.53 12.04
C TYR A 260 41.24 -30.78 11.66
N ASN A 261 41.48 -31.73 10.76
CA ASN A 261 42.83 -32.05 10.30
C ASN A 261 43.49 -30.89 9.56
N LYS A 262 42.73 -30.04 8.85
CA LYS A 262 43.26 -28.81 8.24
C LYS A 262 43.64 -27.78 9.31
N ILE A 263 42.77 -27.56 10.29
CA ILE A 263 42.99 -26.62 11.41
C ILE A 263 44.21 -27.06 12.25
N ASN A 264 44.34 -28.35 12.52
CA ASN A 264 45.40 -28.93 13.35
C ASN A 264 46.72 -29.19 12.57
N SER A 265 46.72 -29.01 11.24
CA SER A 265 47.92 -29.28 10.43
C SER A 265 49.02 -28.26 10.72
N ARG A 266 50.23 -28.76 11.04
CA ARG A 266 51.39 -27.94 11.42
C ARG A 266 51.94 -27.05 10.31
N SER A 267 51.51 -27.23 9.05
CA SER A 267 51.94 -26.42 7.91
C SER A 267 51.50 -24.96 7.97
N ASN A 268 50.52 -24.62 8.81
CA ASN A 268 50.04 -23.25 9.04
C ASN A 268 50.49 -22.66 10.39
N ARG A 269 51.51 -23.23 11.06
CA ARG A 269 52.05 -22.72 12.35
C ARG A 269 52.68 -21.32 12.30
N GLY A 270 52.71 -20.68 11.14
CA GLY A 270 53.18 -19.29 10.98
C GLY A 270 52.11 -18.22 11.20
N GLY A 271 50.84 -18.60 11.33
CA GLY A 271 49.75 -17.65 11.61
C GLY A 271 49.80 -17.19 13.06
N ARG A 272 50.48 -16.07 13.35
CA ARG A 272 50.35 -15.38 14.63
C ARG A 272 49.01 -14.63 14.64
N LEU A 273 48.17 -14.93 15.63
CA LEU A 273 47.04 -14.06 15.96
C LEU A 273 47.64 -12.83 16.65
N TYR A 274 47.77 -11.72 15.93
CA TYR A 274 48.14 -10.44 16.56
C TYR A 274 46.90 -9.92 17.28
N SER A 275 47.05 -9.55 18.56
CA SER A 275 46.05 -8.74 19.24
C SER A 275 45.80 -7.46 18.43
N ILE A 276 44.57 -6.97 18.43
CA ILE A 276 44.21 -5.70 17.80
C ILE A 276 45.08 -4.62 18.46
N THR A 277 45.92 -3.95 17.68
CA THR A 277 46.73 -2.84 18.16
C THR A 277 45.84 -1.63 18.44
N SER A 278 46.32 -0.71 19.30
CA SER A 278 45.62 0.51 19.73
C SER A 278 45.10 1.41 18.61
N ASP A 279 45.57 1.17 17.39
CA ASP A 279 45.37 1.95 16.18
C ASP A 279 43.99 1.67 15.55
N HIS A 280 43.31 0.60 16.00
CA HIS A 280 42.05 0.10 15.42
C HIS A 280 40.87 0.00 16.40
N SER A 281 41.06 0.24 17.70
CA SER A 281 39.97 0.35 18.69
C SER A 281 40.33 1.35 19.80
N GLY A 282 39.41 2.27 20.10
CA GLY A 282 39.54 3.24 21.19
C GLY A 282 39.23 2.68 22.58
N SER A 283 38.86 1.39 22.69
CA SER A 283 38.47 0.76 23.95
C SER A 283 39.67 0.10 24.65
N GLU A 284 40.12 0.67 25.77
CA GLU A 284 41.27 0.18 26.57
C GLU A 284 41.13 -1.28 27.04
N SER A 285 39.89 -1.74 27.23
CA SER A 285 39.59 -3.10 27.69
C SER A 285 39.73 -4.17 26.61
N GLU A 286 39.73 -3.80 25.33
CA GLU A 286 39.78 -4.74 24.21
C GLU A 286 41.20 -5.10 23.78
N TRP A 287 42.19 -4.21 23.92
CA TRP A 287 43.58 -4.46 23.49
C TRP A 287 44.54 -4.85 24.63
N LYS A 288 44.15 -4.66 25.91
CA LYS A 288 44.91 -5.17 27.08
C LYS A 288 44.60 -6.63 27.45
N ARG A 289 43.67 -7.29 26.76
CA ARG A 289 43.35 -8.71 26.96
C ARG A 289 44.18 -9.63 26.07
#